data_AF-A0AAD6DMW3-F1
#
_entry.id   AF-A0AAD6DMW3-F1
#
_cell.length_a   1.000
_cell.length_b   1.000
_cell.length_c   1.000
_cell.angle_alpha   90.00
_cell.angle_beta   90.00
_cell.angle_gamma   90.00
#
_symmetry.space_group_name_H-M   'P 1'
#
loop_
_entity.id
_entity.type
_entity.pdbx_description
1 polymer ?
#
loop_
_entity_poly.entity_id
_entity_poly.type
_entity_poly.pdbx_seq_one_letter_code
_entity_poly.pdbx_strand_id
1 'polypeptide(L)'
;MPLPSGQVTIPPSLGEWIVWFSETNYFSATVHISPITLRLLLCHLQTQVFQLRSTMGTVAGRGSTPKGPQHMSIVLLSVQVQTIQELLHKWYELAKIQPNETATLATASNMMLYHLIMLNMIMSFPEIERVARSGRNSEGASRKPSHTKHAYHLENPRQIYFHCGQVLRHIRSVPEPARPSWWAGAVYRVALITWANGMVCANGDDAQNRRNISTQTTVALDMLTPDHASIVSYLNNEAVIPVYANLNGAKVPLDNSVGILQHFARFLHTDIKTKFTFGVQRKLLTMARRWESGATQNSSFAV
;
A
#
# COMPACT_ATOMS: atom_id res chain seq x y z
N MET A 1 -19.09 -22.19 24.06
CA MET A 1 -19.78 -23.21 24.87
C MET A 1 -18.97 -24.50 24.82
N PRO A 2 -18.75 -25.22 25.93
CA PRO A 2 -18.08 -26.51 25.87
C PRO A 2 -19.07 -27.53 25.28
N LEU A 3 -18.70 -28.14 24.15
CA LEU A 3 -19.46 -29.20 23.49
C LEU A 3 -19.11 -30.58 24.11
N PRO A 4 -20.05 -31.54 24.11
CA PRO A 4 -19.87 -32.85 24.71
C PRO A 4 -18.81 -33.67 23.96
N SER A 5 -18.00 -34.37 24.74
CA SER A 5 -16.98 -35.32 24.30
C SER A 5 -17.56 -36.42 23.40
N GLY A 6 -17.12 -36.47 22.13
CA GLY A 6 -17.35 -37.61 21.24
C GLY A 6 -17.57 -37.31 19.76
N GLN A 7 -17.76 -36.05 19.34
CA GLN A 7 -17.91 -35.73 17.92
C GLN A 7 -16.56 -35.52 17.24
N VAL A 8 -16.32 -36.24 16.15
CA VAL A 8 -15.30 -35.86 15.15
C VAL A 8 -15.72 -34.51 14.60
N THR A 9 -15.14 -33.43 15.11
CA THR A 9 -15.36 -32.09 14.58
C THR A 9 -14.66 -32.00 13.23
N ILE A 10 -15.44 -32.14 12.15
CA ILE A 10 -14.95 -31.87 10.80
C ILE A 10 -14.50 -30.40 10.79
N PRO A 11 -13.25 -30.10 10.37
CA PRO A 11 -12.81 -28.71 10.29
C PRO A 11 -13.71 -27.94 9.30
N PRO A 12 -14.06 -26.68 9.60
CA PRO A 12 -14.93 -25.91 8.73
C PRO A 12 -14.32 -25.74 7.33
N SER A 13 -15.15 -25.86 6.30
CA SER A 13 -14.80 -25.56 4.92
C SER A 13 -14.44 -24.09 4.73
N LEU A 14 -13.72 -23.78 3.64
CA LEU A 14 -13.41 -22.38 3.31
C LEU A 14 -14.68 -21.53 3.11
N GLY A 15 -15.74 -22.11 2.57
CA GLY A 15 -17.03 -21.43 2.40
C GLY A 15 -17.65 -21.03 3.74
N GLU A 16 -17.67 -21.95 4.70
CA GLU A 16 -18.12 -21.66 6.07
C GLU A 16 -17.26 -20.58 6.74
N TRP A 17 -15.93 -20.66 6.58
CA TRP A 17 -15.03 -19.61 7.08
C TRP A 17 -15.33 -18.24 6.47
N ILE A 18 -15.63 -18.16 5.16
CA ILE A 18 -15.95 -16.89 4.49
C ILE A 18 -17.29 -16.34 5.00
N VAL A 19 -18.31 -17.19 5.13
CA VAL A 19 -19.63 -16.80 5.64
C VAL A 19 -19.50 -16.30 7.08
N TRP A 20 -18.87 -17.08 7.96
CA TRP A 20 -18.61 -16.67 9.34
C TRP A 20 -17.80 -15.39 9.40
N PHE A 21 -16.75 -15.28 8.58
CA PHE A 21 -15.93 -14.09 8.51
C PHE A 21 -16.69 -12.85 8.04
N SER A 22 -17.70 -13.01 7.19
CA SER A 22 -18.49 -11.88 6.69
C SER A 22 -19.60 -11.48 7.65
N GLU A 23 -20.26 -12.44 8.30
CA GLU A 23 -21.50 -12.20 9.06
C GLU A 23 -21.28 -12.00 10.57
N THR A 24 -20.24 -12.61 11.16
CA THR A 24 -20.09 -12.61 12.63
C THR A 24 -19.23 -11.44 13.11
N ASN A 25 -19.78 -10.49 13.88
CA ASN A 25 -18.99 -9.40 14.44
C ASN A 25 -17.97 -9.84 15.51
N TYR A 26 -18.13 -11.06 16.05
CA TYR A 26 -17.29 -11.60 17.10
C TYR A 26 -16.67 -12.93 16.67
N PHE A 27 -15.42 -12.89 16.20
CA PHE A 27 -14.57 -14.05 16.39
C PHE A 27 -14.13 -14.02 17.85
N SER A 28 -14.66 -14.94 18.64
CA SER A 28 -14.15 -15.14 19.99
C SER A 28 -12.66 -15.47 19.89
N ALA A 29 -11.83 -14.83 20.72
CA ALA A 29 -10.39 -15.10 20.88
C ALA A 29 -10.05 -16.58 21.18
N THR A 30 -11.06 -17.43 21.32
CA THR A 30 -10.99 -18.87 21.54
C THR A 30 -10.86 -19.69 20.26
N VAL A 31 -11.13 -19.12 19.08
CA VAL A 31 -10.96 -19.84 17.80
C VAL A 31 -9.53 -19.62 17.31
N HIS A 32 -8.68 -20.65 17.42
CA HIS A 32 -7.35 -20.64 16.82
C HIS A 32 -7.46 -20.68 15.30
N ILE A 33 -7.37 -19.51 14.66
CA ILE A 33 -7.33 -19.39 13.19
C ILE A 33 -5.87 -19.55 12.74
N SER A 34 -5.59 -20.53 11.89
CA SER A 34 -4.22 -20.74 11.39
C SER A 34 -3.77 -19.61 10.45
N PRO A 35 -2.45 -19.33 10.32
CA PRO A 35 -1.92 -18.39 9.32
C PRO A 35 -2.30 -18.75 7.88
N ILE A 36 -2.55 -20.03 7.58
CA ILE A 36 -2.99 -20.48 6.26
C ILE A 36 -4.45 -20.09 6.03
N THR A 37 -5.33 -20.30 7.02
CA THR A 37 -6.74 -19.90 6.96
C THR A 37 -6.85 -18.37 6.77
N LEU A 38 -6.06 -17.59 7.52
CA LEU A 38 -5.99 -16.14 7.34
C LEU A 38 -5.55 -15.75 5.91
N ARG A 39 -4.62 -16.49 5.30
CA ARG A 39 -4.20 -16.25 3.91
C ARG A 39 -5.32 -16.53 2.92
N LEU A 40 -6.09 -17.60 3.11
CA LEU A 40 -7.24 -17.91 2.25
C LEU A 40 -8.32 -16.81 2.34
N LEU A 41 -8.58 -16.28 3.53
CA LEU A 41 -9.47 -15.14 3.71
C LEU A 41 -8.95 -13.88 3.01
N LEU A 42 -7.63 -13.60 3.05
CA LEU A 42 -7.03 -12.52 2.26
C LEU A 42 -7.22 -12.71 0.76
N CYS A 43 -7.09 -13.93 0.24
CA CYS A 43 -7.33 -14.22 -1.18
C CYS A 43 -8.77 -13.90 -1.59
N HIS A 44 -9.74 -14.19 -0.71
CA HIS A 44 -11.13 -13.81 -0.92
C HIS A 44 -11.28 -12.28 -0.93
N LEU A 45 -10.71 -11.56 0.04
CA LEU A 45 -10.73 -10.08 0.07
C LEU A 45 -10.04 -9.45 -1.13
N GLN A 46 -8.93 -10.03 -1.60
CA GLN A 46 -8.24 -9.58 -2.81
C GLN A 46 -9.16 -9.71 -4.04
N THR A 47 -9.95 -10.78 -4.12
CA THR A 47 -10.93 -10.96 -5.20
C THR A 47 -12.00 -9.87 -5.15
N GLN A 48 -12.54 -9.56 -3.96
CA GLN A 48 -13.50 -8.47 -3.79
C GLN A 48 -12.91 -7.11 -4.19
N VAL A 49 -11.68 -6.79 -3.77
CA VAL A 49 -10.98 -5.56 -4.17
C VAL A 49 -10.79 -5.52 -5.69
N PHE A 50 -10.38 -6.63 -6.31
CA PHE A 50 -10.22 -6.69 -7.76
C PHE A 50 -11.54 -6.39 -8.50
N GLN A 51 -12.64 -7.02 -8.07
CA GLN A 51 -13.96 -6.78 -8.62
C GLN A 51 -14.41 -5.32 -8.46
N LEU A 52 -14.24 -4.76 -7.26
CA LEU A 52 -14.50 -3.34 -6.98
C LEU A 52 -13.73 -2.44 -7.95
N ARG A 53 -12.41 -2.65 -8.09
CA ARG A 53 -11.56 -1.85 -8.99
C ARG A 53 -11.97 -1.98 -10.45
N SER A 54 -12.38 -3.17 -10.89
CA SER A 54 -12.92 -3.40 -12.24
C SER A 54 -14.20 -2.57 -12.46
N THR A 55 -15.13 -2.59 -11.50
CA THR A 55 -16.38 -1.81 -11.58
C THR A 55 -16.11 -0.30 -11.56
N MET A 56 -15.17 0.17 -10.74
CA MET A 56 -14.76 1.59 -10.75
C MET A 56 -14.22 2.02 -12.12
N GLY A 57 -13.45 1.14 -12.78
CA GLY A 57 -12.92 1.39 -14.12
C GLY A 57 -13.99 1.53 -15.19
N THR A 58 -15.04 0.70 -15.16
CA THR A 58 -16.14 0.75 -16.14
C THR A 58 -17.03 1.98 -15.95
N VAL A 59 -17.28 2.40 -14.71
CA VAL A 59 -18.04 3.62 -14.40
C VAL A 59 -17.28 4.87 -14.85
N ALA A 60 -15.97 4.94 -14.62
CA ALA A 60 -15.14 6.07 -15.05
C ALA A 60 -15.00 6.20 -16.58
N GLY A 61 -15.14 5.08 -17.33
CA GLY A 61 -15.05 5.06 -18.79
C GLY A 61 -16.31 5.51 -19.54
N ARG A 62 -17.46 5.67 -18.87
CA ARG A 62 -18.70 6.18 -19.50
C ARG A 62 -18.73 7.70 -19.47
N GLY A 63 -18.29 8.31 -20.57
CA GLY A 63 -18.36 9.76 -20.79
C GLY A 63 -19.78 10.33 -20.61
N SER A 64 -19.85 11.46 -19.91
CA SER A 64 -20.88 12.52 -19.93
C SER A 64 -22.26 12.19 -20.55
N THR A 65 -23.21 11.74 -19.71
CA THR A 65 -24.68 12.04 -19.66
C THR A 65 -25.46 10.90 -18.96
N PRO A 66 -26.66 11.11 -18.36
CA PRO A 66 -27.15 12.16 -17.46
C PRO A 66 -26.98 11.79 -15.97
N LYS A 67 -27.16 12.78 -15.08
CA LYS A 67 -26.71 12.85 -13.67
C LYS A 67 -27.36 11.90 -12.65
N GLY A 68 -28.37 11.10 -13.03
CA GLY A 68 -29.12 10.23 -12.10
C GLY A 68 -28.48 8.84 -11.85
N PRO A 69 -28.30 7.99 -12.89
CA PRO A 69 -27.75 6.63 -12.74
C PRO A 69 -26.31 6.60 -12.23
N GLN A 70 -25.55 7.67 -12.50
CA GLN A 70 -24.16 7.81 -12.06
C GLN A 70 -24.07 8.04 -10.54
N HIS A 71 -24.97 8.82 -9.96
CA HIS A 71 -24.97 9.09 -8.52
C HIS A 71 -25.27 7.83 -7.70
N MET A 72 -26.31 7.06 -8.09
CA MET A 72 -26.63 5.78 -7.43
C MET A 72 -25.48 4.76 -7.55
N SER A 73 -24.80 4.72 -8.71
CA SER A 73 -23.61 3.87 -8.90
C SER A 73 -22.45 4.29 -8.00
N ILE A 74 -22.22 5.59 -7.82
CA ILE A 74 -21.20 6.11 -6.90
C ILE A 74 -21.54 5.76 -5.45
N VAL A 75 -22.80 5.94 -5.02
CA VAL A 75 -23.24 5.59 -3.66
C VAL A 75 -23.04 4.10 -3.39
N LEU A 76 -23.45 3.22 -4.32
CA LEU A 76 -23.26 1.77 -4.17
C LEU A 76 -21.77 1.39 -4.11
N LEU A 77 -20.93 2.03 -4.93
CA LEU A 77 -19.48 1.84 -4.89
C LEU A 77 -18.90 2.30 -3.55
N SER A 78 -19.35 3.43 -3.00
CA SER A 78 -18.91 3.91 -1.70
C SER A 78 -19.27 2.96 -0.57
N VAL A 79 -20.50 2.40 -0.59
CA VAL A 79 -20.91 1.37 0.36
C VAL A 79 -20.04 0.12 0.23
N GLN A 80 -19.78 -0.34 -1.00
CA GLN A 80 -18.92 -1.50 -1.24
C GLN A 80 -17.47 -1.27 -0.77
N VAL A 81 -16.92 -0.07 -0.99
CA VAL A 81 -15.61 0.34 -0.46
C VAL A 81 -15.59 0.22 1.05
N GLN A 82 -16.60 0.78 1.73
CA GLN A 82 -16.69 0.75 3.18
C GLN A 82 -16.79 -0.69 3.72
N THR A 83 -17.65 -1.52 3.13
CA THR A 83 -17.78 -2.93 3.54
C THR A 83 -16.45 -3.68 3.39
N ILE A 84 -15.76 -3.51 2.27
CA ILE A 84 -14.46 -4.17 2.04
C ILE A 84 -13.40 -3.63 3.02
N GLN A 85 -13.41 -2.33 3.33
CA GLN A 85 -12.53 -1.72 4.33
C GLN A 85 -12.75 -2.30 5.73
N GLU A 86 -14.01 -2.44 6.16
CA GLU A 86 -14.38 -3.02 7.44
C GLU A 86 -13.93 -4.48 7.55
N LEU A 87 -14.14 -5.27 6.49
CA LEU A 87 -13.65 -6.65 6.44
C LEU A 87 -12.11 -6.73 6.47
N LEU A 88 -11.42 -5.87 5.72
CA LEU A 88 -9.96 -5.80 5.76
C LEU A 88 -9.45 -5.42 7.16
N HIS A 89 -10.07 -4.45 7.81
CA HIS A 89 -9.72 -4.06 9.19
C HIS A 89 -9.96 -5.22 10.17
N LYS A 90 -11.12 -5.87 10.08
CA LYS A 90 -11.44 -7.07 10.86
C LYS A 90 -10.39 -8.17 10.67
N TRP A 91 -9.99 -8.45 9.42
CA TRP A 91 -8.93 -9.42 9.13
C TRP A 91 -7.62 -9.05 9.84
N TYR A 92 -7.24 -7.76 9.81
CA TYR A 92 -6.02 -7.28 10.43
C TYR A 92 -6.02 -7.47 11.95
N GLU A 93 -7.14 -7.17 12.62
CA GLU A 93 -7.27 -7.39 14.06
C GLU A 93 -7.18 -8.89 14.42
N LEU A 94 -7.76 -9.79 13.62
CA LEU A 94 -7.60 -11.24 13.81
C LEU A 94 -6.16 -11.70 13.63
N ALA A 95 -5.44 -11.11 12.68
CA ALA A 95 -4.05 -11.45 12.41
C ALA A 95 -3.09 -10.95 13.51
N LYS A 96 -3.42 -9.85 14.20
CA LYS A 96 -2.63 -9.31 15.33
C LYS A 96 -2.68 -10.18 16.59
N ILE A 97 -3.81 -10.82 16.85
CA ILE A 97 -4.05 -11.60 18.08
C ILE A 97 -3.33 -12.96 18.04
N GLN A 98 -2.74 -13.33 16.90
CA GLN A 98 -1.99 -14.58 16.77
C GLN A 98 -0.80 -14.61 17.75
N PRO A 99 -0.62 -15.71 18.51
CA PRO A 99 0.42 -15.79 19.52
C PRO A 99 1.81 -15.58 18.92
N ASN A 100 2.67 -14.80 19.59
CA ASN A 100 4.00 -14.40 19.10
C ASN A 100 4.92 -15.59 18.74
N GLU A 101 4.73 -16.77 19.34
CA GLU A 101 5.43 -18.00 18.98
C GLU A 101 5.16 -18.45 17.53
N THR A 102 4.09 -17.92 16.90
CA THR A 102 3.69 -18.18 15.51
C THR A 102 4.10 -17.06 14.54
N ALA A 103 5.06 -16.19 14.92
CA ALA A 103 5.71 -15.21 14.02
C ALA A 103 6.51 -15.92 12.91
N THR A 104 5.78 -16.59 12.04
CA THR A 104 6.28 -17.40 10.94
C THR A 104 6.41 -16.54 9.68
N LEU A 105 7.18 -17.04 8.71
CA LEU A 105 7.21 -16.48 7.36
C LEU A 105 5.81 -16.29 6.77
N ALA A 106 4.87 -17.19 7.09
CA ALA A 106 3.49 -17.09 6.64
C ALA A 106 2.79 -15.85 7.22
N THR A 107 2.95 -15.57 8.51
CA THR A 107 2.36 -14.40 9.18
C THR A 107 2.91 -13.10 8.59
N ALA A 108 4.22 -12.98 8.44
CA ALA A 108 4.84 -11.81 7.82
C ALA A 108 4.38 -11.63 6.36
N SER A 109 4.31 -12.72 5.58
CA SER A 109 3.83 -12.69 4.20
C SER A 109 2.36 -12.26 4.12
N ASN A 110 1.51 -12.72 5.03
CA ASN A 110 0.11 -12.32 5.10
C ASN A 110 -0.02 -10.83 5.41
N MET A 111 0.77 -10.29 6.34
CA MET A 111 0.76 -8.85 6.64
C MET A 111 1.24 -8.01 5.46
N MET A 112 2.27 -8.47 4.73
CA MET A 112 2.69 -7.83 3.47
C MET A 112 1.56 -7.80 2.45
N LEU A 113 0.87 -8.93 2.26
CA LEU A 113 -0.27 -9.03 1.34
C LEU A 113 -1.42 -8.13 1.76
N TYR A 114 -1.75 -8.08 3.05
CA TYR A 114 -2.77 -7.19 3.60
C TYR A 114 -2.51 -5.74 3.21
N HIS A 115 -1.30 -5.22 3.46
CA HIS A 115 -0.96 -3.85 3.09
C HIS A 115 -0.96 -3.63 1.58
N LEU A 116 -0.52 -4.61 0.77
CA LEU A 116 -0.61 -4.52 -0.69
C LEU A 116 -2.07 -4.51 -1.18
N ILE A 117 -2.97 -5.25 -0.54
CA ILE A 117 -4.41 -5.26 -0.86
C ILE A 117 -5.04 -3.92 -0.47
N MET A 118 -4.72 -3.38 0.71
CA MET A 118 -5.12 -2.03 1.12
C MET A 118 -4.67 -0.99 0.10
N LEU A 119 -3.42 -1.05 -0.36
CA LEU A 119 -2.90 -0.17 -1.40
C LEU A 119 -3.63 -0.34 -2.74
N ASN A 120 -3.96 -1.56 -3.16
CA ASN A 120 -4.72 -1.81 -4.40
C ASN A 120 -6.16 -1.29 -4.33
N MET A 121 -6.75 -1.23 -3.13
CA MET A 121 -8.07 -0.67 -2.93
C MET A 121 -8.03 0.85 -3.13
N ILE A 122 -7.06 1.53 -2.51
CA ILE A 122 -6.96 3.00 -2.52
C ILE A 122 -6.23 3.58 -3.74
N MET A 123 -5.44 2.79 -4.47
CA MET A 123 -4.63 3.23 -5.62
C MET A 123 -4.74 2.27 -6.84
N SER A 124 -4.59 2.83 -8.05
CA SER A 124 -4.47 2.03 -9.28
C SER A 124 -3.00 1.80 -9.64
N PHE A 125 -2.46 0.62 -9.33
CA PHE A 125 -1.09 0.29 -9.72
C PHE A 125 -0.83 0.31 -11.24
N PRO A 126 -1.72 -0.23 -12.11
CA PRO A 126 -1.51 -0.19 -13.57
C PRO A 126 -1.33 1.24 -14.11
N GLU A 127 -2.10 2.19 -13.56
CA GLU A 127 -2.05 3.59 -13.97
C GLU A 127 -0.79 4.28 -13.45
N ILE A 128 -0.41 4.03 -12.19
CA ILE A 128 0.86 4.50 -11.64
C ILE A 128 2.03 4.00 -12.50
N GLU A 129 2.04 2.72 -12.86
CA GLU A 129 3.09 2.14 -13.70
C GLU A 129 3.06 2.69 -15.14
N ARG A 130 1.87 2.99 -15.68
CA ARG A 130 1.73 3.66 -16.98
C ARG A 130 2.39 5.05 -16.94
N VAL A 131 2.04 5.88 -15.95
CA VAL A 131 2.64 7.22 -15.77
C VAL A 131 4.14 7.10 -15.53
N ALA A 132 4.58 6.18 -14.67
CA ALA A 132 5.98 5.95 -14.39
C ALA A 132 6.81 5.70 -15.66
N ARG A 133 6.24 5.00 -16.65
CA ARG A 133 6.88 4.66 -17.94
C ARG A 133 6.89 5.82 -18.94
N SER A 134 5.91 6.71 -18.93
CA SER A 134 5.74 7.78 -19.92
C SER A 134 6.83 8.87 -19.86
N GLY A 135 7.59 8.98 -18.77
CA GLY A 135 8.59 10.04 -18.58
C GLY A 135 7.96 11.44 -18.46
N ARG A 136 8.73 12.41 -17.95
CA ARG A 136 8.23 13.75 -17.63
C ARG A 136 7.87 14.62 -18.85
N ASN A 137 8.47 14.35 -20.01
CA ASN A 137 8.38 15.19 -21.21
C ASN A 137 7.55 14.56 -22.35
N SER A 138 6.91 13.40 -22.15
CA SER A 138 5.96 12.93 -23.15
C SER A 138 4.74 13.87 -23.14
N GLU A 139 4.14 14.13 -24.30
CA GLU A 139 2.90 14.92 -24.41
C GLU A 139 1.76 14.39 -23.50
N GLY A 140 1.86 13.13 -23.05
CA GLY A 140 0.99 12.52 -22.05
C GLY A 140 1.25 12.92 -20.58
N ALA A 141 2.38 13.55 -20.27
CA ALA A 141 2.70 14.13 -18.95
C ALA A 141 2.33 15.63 -18.85
N SER A 142 2.35 16.36 -19.99
CA SER A 142 1.86 17.76 -20.09
C SER A 142 0.33 17.87 -20.13
N ARG A 143 -0.38 16.81 -20.58
CA ARG A 143 -1.77 16.63 -20.17
C ARG A 143 -1.76 16.35 -18.68
N LYS A 144 -1.78 17.40 -17.84
CA LYS A 144 -2.32 17.31 -16.48
C LYS A 144 -3.61 16.51 -16.65
N PRO A 145 -3.70 15.26 -16.18
CA PRO A 145 -4.92 14.54 -16.39
C PRO A 145 -5.87 15.18 -15.38
N SER A 146 -6.71 16.09 -15.87
CA SER A 146 -7.83 16.64 -15.10
C SER A 146 -8.69 15.50 -14.54
N HIS A 147 -8.63 14.33 -15.20
CA HIS A 147 -9.21 13.06 -14.80
C HIS A 147 -8.41 12.32 -13.68
N THR A 148 -7.09 12.51 -13.52
CA THR A 148 -6.31 11.81 -12.46
C THR A 148 -6.47 12.42 -11.08
N LYS A 149 -6.90 13.69 -10.96
CA LYS A 149 -7.22 14.26 -9.65
C LYS A 149 -8.40 13.54 -8.97
N HIS A 150 -9.32 12.98 -9.76
CA HIS A 150 -10.54 12.31 -9.25
C HIS A 150 -10.58 10.79 -9.46
N ALA A 151 -9.79 10.21 -10.38
CA ALA A 151 -9.94 8.81 -10.76
C ALA A 151 -9.23 7.78 -9.85
N TYR A 152 -8.34 8.20 -8.93
CA TYR A 152 -7.42 7.27 -8.27
C TYR A 152 -7.15 7.51 -6.78
N HIS A 153 -7.84 8.44 -6.14
CA HIS A 153 -7.54 8.83 -4.76
C HIS A 153 -8.78 8.67 -3.89
N LEU A 154 -8.79 7.62 -3.06
CA LEU A 154 -9.35 7.78 -1.73
C LEU A 154 -8.34 8.67 -0.99
N GLU A 155 -8.74 9.91 -0.74
CA GLU A 155 -7.93 11.06 -0.34
C GLU A 155 -7.23 10.85 1.01
N ASN A 156 -6.19 10.02 1.05
CA ASN A 156 -5.34 9.93 2.23
C ASN A 156 -3.88 9.60 1.88
N PRO A 157 -3.10 10.62 1.45
CA PRO A 157 -1.67 10.47 1.21
C PRO A 157 -0.91 9.87 2.40
N ARG A 158 -1.40 10.08 3.63
CA ARG A 158 -0.78 9.53 4.84
C ARG A 158 -0.95 8.02 4.95
N GLN A 159 -2.17 7.52 4.72
CA GLN A 159 -2.42 6.08 4.69
C GLN A 159 -1.61 5.37 3.60
N ILE A 160 -1.41 6.01 2.43
CA ILE A 160 -0.59 5.45 1.35
C ILE A 160 0.85 5.25 1.82
N TYR A 161 1.47 6.28 2.40
CA TYR A 161 2.84 6.17 2.91
C TYR A 161 2.96 5.18 4.07
N PHE A 162 1.97 5.17 4.95
CA PHE A 162 1.89 4.22 6.05
C PHE A 162 1.91 2.77 5.52
N HIS A 163 0.98 2.40 4.62
CA HIS A 163 0.93 1.04 4.10
C HIS A 163 2.18 0.65 3.31
N CYS A 164 2.76 1.56 2.52
CA CYS A 164 4.03 1.32 1.85
C CYS A 164 5.18 1.07 2.85
N GLY A 165 5.23 1.85 3.94
CA GLY A 165 6.22 1.66 5.01
C GLY A 165 6.04 0.34 5.74
N GLN A 166 4.80 -0.05 6.04
CA GLN A 166 4.54 -1.32 6.71
C GLN A 166 4.93 -2.55 5.86
N VAL A 167 4.76 -2.49 4.52
CA VAL A 167 5.31 -3.54 3.63
C VAL A 167 6.82 -3.65 3.79
N LEU A 168 7.55 -2.53 3.79
CA LEU A 168 9.00 -2.52 4.00
C LEU A 168 9.39 -3.09 5.37
N ARG A 169 8.68 -2.69 6.43
CA ARG A 169 8.91 -3.19 7.80
C ARG A 169 8.79 -4.72 7.85
N HIS A 170 7.73 -5.28 7.27
CA HIS A 170 7.53 -6.73 7.23
C HIS A 170 8.55 -7.47 6.36
N ILE A 171 9.04 -6.86 5.28
CA ILE A 171 10.15 -7.44 4.51
C ILE A 171 11.44 -7.48 5.35
N ARG A 172 11.72 -6.42 6.11
CA ARG A 172 12.91 -6.37 7.00
C ARG A 172 12.83 -7.37 8.15
N SER A 173 11.64 -7.64 8.68
CA SER A 173 11.48 -8.63 9.75
C SER A 173 11.72 -10.08 9.29
N VAL A 174 11.80 -10.33 7.98
CA VAL A 174 12.09 -11.65 7.42
C VAL A 174 13.54 -11.73 6.94
N PRO A 175 14.35 -12.68 7.43
CA PRO A 175 15.72 -12.91 6.96
C PRO A 175 15.78 -13.12 5.45
N GLU A 176 16.83 -12.60 4.77
CA GLU A 176 16.90 -12.59 3.30
C GLU A 176 16.69 -13.96 2.64
N PRO A 177 17.30 -15.08 3.12
CA PRO A 177 17.11 -16.39 2.52
C PRO A 177 15.66 -16.91 2.62
N ALA A 178 14.91 -16.41 3.61
CA ALA A 178 13.54 -16.82 3.88
C ALA A 178 12.50 -15.88 3.26
N ARG A 179 12.91 -14.76 2.64
CA ARG A 179 11.95 -13.81 2.05
C ARG A 179 11.14 -14.48 0.94
N PRO A 180 9.83 -14.20 0.81
CA PRO A 180 9.01 -14.77 -0.25
C PRO A 180 9.58 -14.44 -1.63
N SER A 181 9.58 -15.36 -2.58
CA SER A 181 10.21 -15.17 -3.91
C SER A 181 9.73 -13.90 -4.67
N TRP A 182 8.53 -13.42 -4.36
CA TRP A 182 7.91 -12.22 -4.91
C TRP A 182 8.23 -10.91 -4.17
N TRP A 183 9.03 -10.94 -3.09
CA TRP A 183 9.29 -9.77 -2.23
C TRP A 183 9.84 -8.57 -3.02
N ALA A 184 10.73 -8.79 -3.98
CA ALA A 184 11.27 -7.71 -4.82
C ALA A 184 10.17 -7.05 -5.67
N GLY A 185 9.16 -7.81 -6.09
CA GLY A 185 7.97 -7.28 -6.76
C GLY A 185 7.11 -6.44 -5.83
N ALA A 186 7.02 -6.79 -4.54
CA ALA A 186 6.36 -5.95 -3.54
C ALA A 186 7.10 -4.62 -3.38
N VAL A 187 8.44 -4.65 -3.25
CA VAL A 187 9.30 -3.45 -3.18
C VAL A 187 9.11 -2.56 -4.40
N TYR A 188 9.08 -3.13 -5.61
CA TYR A 188 8.80 -2.38 -6.84
C TYR A 188 7.45 -1.66 -6.78
N ARG A 189 6.39 -2.36 -6.36
CA ARG A 189 5.04 -1.79 -6.26
C ARG A 189 5.01 -0.62 -5.28
N VAL A 190 5.51 -0.82 -4.05
CA VAL A 190 5.50 0.25 -3.05
C VAL A 190 6.43 1.41 -3.42
N ALA A 191 7.52 1.17 -4.14
CA ALA A 191 8.38 2.23 -4.66
C ALA A 191 7.63 3.16 -5.61
N LEU A 192 6.91 2.59 -6.58
CA LEU A 192 6.12 3.34 -7.56
C LEU A 192 4.95 4.08 -6.90
N ILE A 193 4.27 3.44 -5.95
CA ILE A 193 3.16 4.06 -5.23
C ILE A 193 3.66 5.23 -4.37
N THR A 194 4.74 5.03 -3.62
CA THR A 194 5.37 6.10 -2.81
C THR A 194 5.81 7.25 -3.71
N TRP A 195 6.48 6.95 -4.83
CA TRP A 195 6.93 7.94 -5.81
C TRP A 195 5.76 8.76 -6.35
N ALA A 196 4.67 8.11 -6.76
CA ALA A 196 3.49 8.80 -7.29
C ALA A 196 2.82 9.67 -6.21
N ASN A 197 2.71 9.17 -4.98
CA ASN A 197 2.18 9.93 -3.86
C ASN A 197 3.05 11.16 -3.54
N GLY A 198 4.38 11.02 -3.60
CA GLY A 198 5.36 12.10 -3.45
C GLY A 198 5.20 13.19 -4.48
N MET A 199 4.98 12.81 -5.74
CA MET A 199 4.70 13.78 -6.80
C MET A 199 3.40 14.55 -6.59
N VAL A 200 2.35 13.91 -6.07
CA VAL A 200 1.08 14.59 -5.78
C VAL A 200 1.27 15.57 -4.63
N CYS A 201 1.91 15.14 -3.53
CA CYS A 201 2.17 16.00 -2.36
C CYS A 201 3.09 17.19 -2.68
N ALA A 202 4.11 17.00 -3.52
CA ALA A 202 5.05 18.07 -3.88
C ALA A 202 4.42 19.19 -4.72
N ASN A 203 3.30 18.91 -5.40
CA ASN A 203 2.59 19.85 -6.28
C ASN A 203 1.38 20.53 -5.61
N GLY A 204 1.05 20.20 -4.35
CA GLY A 204 -0.05 20.79 -3.59
C GLY A 204 0.41 21.86 -2.60
N ASP A 205 -0.55 22.60 -2.02
CA ASP A 205 -0.31 23.66 -1.02
C ASP A 205 0.41 23.16 0.24
N ASP A 206 0.40 21.84 0.49
CA ASP A 206 1.17 21.15 1.54
C ASP A 206 2.70 21.34 1.42
N ALA A 207 3.21 21.62 0.22
CA ALA A 207 4.64 21.90 0.01
C ALA A 207 5.08 23.20 0.70
N GLN A 208 4.15 24.15 0.89
CA GLN A 208 4.41 25.44 1.56
C GLN A 208 4.49 25.27 3.09
N ASN A 209 3.61 24.44 3.68
CA ASN A 209 3.57 24.18 5.12
C ASN A 209 4.74 23.34 5.65
N ARG A 210 5.38 22.53 4.79
CA ARG A 210 6.51 21.68 5.18
C ARG A 210 7.86 22.41 5.24
N ARG A 211 7.95 23.68 4.85
CA ARG A 211 9.23 24.42 4.80
C ARG A 211 9.79 24.82 6.18
N ASN A 212 9.02 24.67 7.25
CA ASN A 212 9.49 24.88 8.63
C ASN A 212 10.04 23.57 9.25
N ILE A 213 11.07 23.00 8.61
CA ILE A 213 11.62 21.66 8.88
C ILE A 213 12.40 21.57 10.21
N SER A 214 12.91 22.70 10.73
CA SER A 214 13.91 22.69 11.81
C SER A 214 13.36 22.32 13.20
N THR A 215 12.04 22.29 13.42
CA THR A 215 11.43 21.99 14.72
C THR A 215 10.46 20.81 14.72
N GLN A 216 10.19 20.19 13.57
CA GLN A 216 9.18 19.14 13.48
C GLN A 216 9.77 17.73 13.71
N THR A 217 9.10 16.97 14.57
CA THR A 217 9.42 15.57 14.84
C THR A 217 9.20 14.73 13.59
N THR A 218 10.18 13.90 13.23
CA THR A 218 10.07 12.95 12.12
C THR A 218 9.59 11.59 12.59
N VAL A 219 8.82 10.87 11.77
CA VAL A 219 8.39 9.49 12.07
C VAL A 219 8.77 8.53 10.94
N ALA A 220 9.51 7.48 11.31
CA ALA A 220 9.97 6.43 10.41
C ALA A 220 8.87 5.36 10.21
N LEU A 221 8.08 5.51 9.15
CA LEU A 221 6.88 4.70 8.88
C LEU A 221 7.17 3.23 8.58
N ASP A 222 8.43 2.90 8.29
CA ASP A 222 8.91 1.58 7.90
C ASP A 222 9.74 0.87 8.99
N MET A 223 9.83 1.48 10.18
CA MET A 223 10.53 0.94 11.34
C MET A 223 9.60 0.69 12.54
N LEU A 224 8.44 1.36 12.59
CA LEU A 224 7.53 1.31 13.72
C LEU A 224 6.30 0.45 13.40
N THR A 225 5.77 -0.22 14.42
CA THR A 225 4.51 -0.97 14.33
C THR A 225 3.31 -0.01 14.20
N PRO A 226 2.17 -0.46 13.65
CA PRO A 226 0.99 0.39 13.49
C PRO A 226 0.45 0.98 14.80
N ASP A 227 0.57 0.25 15.90
CA ASP A 227 0.07 0.69 17.21
C ASP A 227 1.05 1.64 17.95
N HIS A 228 2.22 1.93 17.37
CA HIS A 228 3.19 2.86 17.96
C HIS A 228 2.61 4.28 17.99
N ALA A 229 2.73 4.98 19.12
CA ALA A 229 2.13 6.31 19.34
C ALA A 229 2.41 7.29 18.20
N SER A 230 3.66 7.38 17.74
CA SER A 230 4.03 8.29 16.65
C SER A 230 3.42 7.95 15.27
N ILE A 231 3.08 6.68 15.02
CA ILE A 231 2.33 6.27 13.81
C ILE A 231 0.87 6.70 13.94
N VAL A 232 0.27 6.48 15.12
CA VAL A 232 -1.11 6.90 15.42
C VAL A 232 -1.23 8.43 15.29
N SER A 233 -0.33 9.19 15.90
CA SER A 233 -0.21 10.65 15.75
C SER A 233 -0.13 11.07 14.29
N TYR A 234 0.74 10.42 13.51
CA TYR A 234 0.87 10.70 12.09
C TYR A 234 -0.43 10.49 11.31
N LEU A 235 -1.12 9.37 11.55
CA LEU A 235 -2.40 9.03 10.91
C LEU A 235 -3.54 9.96 11.35
N ASN A 236 -3.48 10.50 12.57
CA ASN A 236 -4.42 11.49 13.11
C ASN A 236 -4.16 12.93 12.65
N ASN A 237 -3.34 13.13 11.61
CA ASN A 237 -2.99 14.43 11.04
C ASN A 237 -2.20 15.37 11.97
N GLU A 238 -1.52 14.84 12.98
CA GLU A 238 -0.61 15.65 13.78
C GLU A 238 0.60 16.14 12.95
N ALA A 239 1.21 17.23 13.40
CA ALA A 239 2.30 17.94 12.72
C ALA A 239 3.64 17.18 12.81
N VAL A 240 3.71 16.08 12.07
CA VAL A 240 4.83 15.14 12.05
C VAL A 240 5.30 14.92 10.61
N ILE A 241 6.61 14.89 10.39
CA ILE A 241 7.20 14.66 9.06
C ILE A 241 7.38 13.15 8.83
N PRO A 242 6.66 12.53 7.87
CA PRO A 242 6.86 11.12 7.56
C PRO A 242 8.16 10.91 6.78
N VAL A 243 8.92 9.91 7.19
CA VAL A 243 10.15 9.47 6.52
C VAL A 243 10.20 7.96 6.41
N TYR A 244 11.03 7.45 5.50
CA TYR A 244 11.51 6.07 5.56
C TYR A 244 12.94 6.03 6.10
N ALA A 245 13.30 4.96 6.78
CA ALA A 245 14.64 4.75 7.29
C ALA A 245 15.45 3.87 6.35
N ASN A 246 16.69 4.25 6.10
CA ASN A 246 17.65 3.39 5.44
C ASN A 246 18.24 2.37 6.43
N LEU A 247 18.92 1.33 5.95
CA LEU A 247 19.53 0.30 6.81
C LEU A 247 20.57 0.88 7.79
N ASN A 248 21.22 1.98 7.42
CA ASN A 248 22.15 2.73 8.27
C ASN A 248 21.47 3.76 9.20
N GLY A 249 20.14 3.74 9.30
CA GLY A 249 19.37 4.70 10.10
C GLY A 249 19.17 6.08 9.48
N ALA A 250 19.74 6.35 8.29
CA ALA A 250 19.53 7.62 7.60
C ALA A 250 18.06 7.78 7.20
N LYS A 251 17.49 8.97 7.45
CA LYS A 251 16.11 9.29 7.12
C LYS A 251 16.00 9.72 5.65
N VAL A 252 15.03 9.16 4.95
CA VAL A 252 14.69 9.48 3.56
C VAL A 252 13.37 10.22 3.57
N PRO A 253 13.36 11.52 3.22
CA PRO A 253 12.14 12.29 3.15
C PRO A 253 11.29 11.86 1.94
N LEU A 254 9.96 11.93 2.10
CA LEU A 254 8.99 11.43 1.12
C LEU A 254 8.52 12.48 0.10
N ASP A 255 9.13 13.66 0.11
CA ASP A 255 8.89 14.75 -0.85
C ASP A 255 9.85 14.72 -2.05
N ASN A 256 10.99 14.03 -1.93
CA ASN A 256 11.94 13.84 -3.02
C ASN A 256 11.64 12.57 -3.83
N SER A 257 10.92 12.73 -4.94
CA SER A 257 10.50 11.61 -5.80
C SER A 257 11.67 10.80 -6.38
N VAL A 258 12.79 11.42 -6.77
CA VAL A 258 13.99 10.70 -7.25
C VAL A 258 14.68 9.99 -6.09
N GLY A 259 14.81 10.67 -4.94
CA GLY A 259 15.37 10.11 -3.71
C GLY A 259 14.61 8.87 -3.21
N ILE A 260 13.28 8.87 -3.35
CA ILE A 260 12.42 7.71 -3.09
C ILE A 260 12.87 6.53 -3.96
N LEU A 261 12.94 6.70 -5.29
CA LEU A 261 13.31 5.60 -6.20
C LEU A 261 14.71 5.04 -5.90
N GLN A 262 15.67 5.91 -5.59
CA GLN A 262 17.03 5.51 -5.21
C GLN A 262 17.04 4.77 -3.87
N HIS A 263 16.23 5.19 -2.89
CA HIS A 263 16.08 4.50 -1.62
C HIS A 263 15.57 3.07 -1.82
N PHE A 264 14.48 2.88 -2.57
CA PHE A 264 13.95 1.54 -2.85
C PHE A 264 14.92 0.68 -3.69
N ALA A 265 15.69 1.29 -4.59
CA ALA A 265 16.75 0.57 -5.31
C ALA A 265 17.88 0.11 -4.38
N ARG A 266 18.25 0.91 -3.36
CA ARG A 266 19.22 0.51 -2.32
C ARG A 266 18.65 -0.55 -1.39
N PHE A 267 17.36 -0.50 -1.08
CA PHE A 267 16.68 -1.54 -0.29
C PHE A 267 16.78 -2.93 -0.94
N LEU A 268 16.85 -2.99 -2.27
CA LEU A 268 17.04 -4.24 -3.03
C LEU A 268 18.50 -4.71 -3.08
N HIS A 269 19.44 -3.98 -2.47
CA HIS A 269 20.83 -4.40 -2.38
C HIS A 269 20.97 -5.44 -1.28
N THR A 270 20.96 -6.71 -1.68
CA THR A 270 21.03 -7.88 -0.80
C THR A 270 22.31 -8.67 -1.05
N ASP A 271 22.69 -9.51 -0.10
CA ASP A 271 23.81 -10.44 -0.25
C ASP A 271 23.43 -11.56 -1.23
N ILE A 272 22.17 -12.00 -1.17
CA ILE A 272 21.60 -13.01 -2.07
C ILE A 272 20.90 -12.30 -3.23
N LYS A 273 21.59 -12.15 -4.36
CA LYS A 273 21.05 -11.50 -5.57
C LYS A 273 20.43 -12.52 -6.51
N THR A 274 19.11 -12.53 -6.59
CA THR A 274 18.39 -13.24 -7.66
C THR A 274 18.32 -12.37 -8.92
N LYS A 275 18.20 -12.99 -10.10
CA LYS A 275 17.96 -12.26 -11.36
C LYS A 275 16.76 -11.30 -11.27
N PHE A 276 15.72 -11.71 -10.54
CA PHE A 276 14.53 -10.90 -10.33
C PHE A 276 14.82 -9.65 -9.47
N THR A 277 15.49 -9.81 -8.32
CA THR A 277 15.88 -8.67 -7.47
C THR A 277 16.74 -7.65 -8.20
N PHE A 278 17.73 -8.14 -8.98
CA PHE A 278 18.60 -7.30 -9.79
C PHE A 278 17.83 -6.57 -10.90
N GLY A 279 16.93 -7.27 -11.60
CA GLY A 279 16.08 -6.69 -12.63
C GLY A 279 15.20 -5.56 -12.09
N VAL A 280 14.58 -5.75 -10.93
CA VAL A 280 13.78 -4.71 -10.27
C VAL A 280 14.65 -3.52 -9.87
N GLN A 281 15.81 -3.76 -9.25
CA GLN A 281 16.73 -2.70 -8.85
C GLN A 281 17.15 -1.83 -10.05
N ARG A 282 17.55 -2.47 -11.15
CA ARG A 282 17.90 -1.77 -12.40
C ARG A 282 16.73 -0.98 -12.97
N LYS A 283 15.50 -1.52 -12.90
CA LYS A 283 14.28 -0.83 -13.36
C LYS A 283 14.04 0.45 -12.55
N LEU A 284 14.18 0.41 -11.23
CA LEU A 284 14.05 1.59 -10.36
C LEU A 284 15.14 2.64 -10.61
N LEU A 285 16.40 2.23 -10.75
CA LEU A 285 17.51 3.15 -11.05
C LEU A 285 17.37 3.80 -12.43
N THR A 286 16.95 3.03 -13.44
CA THR A 286 16.67 3.56 -14.78
C THR A 286 15.55 4.59 -14.74
N MET A 287 14.50 4.30 -13.96
CA MET A 287 13.40 5.24 -13.75
C MET A 287 13.90 6.51 -13.05
N ALA A 288 14.70 6.40 -11.98
CA ALA A 288 15.24 7.55 -11.25
C ALA A 288 15.99 8.51 -12.21
N ARG A 289 16.90 7.98 -13.04
CA ARG A 289 17.64 8.79 -14.03
C ARG A 289 16.72 9.48 -15.04
N ARG A 290 15.71 8.76 -15.56
CA ARG A 290 14.74 9.32 -16.52
C ARG A 290 13.95 10.49 -15.92
N TRP A 291 13.59 10.40 -14.65
CA TRP A 291 12.81 11.42 -13.96
C TRP A 291 13.68 12.58 -13.43
N GLU A 292 14.97 12.35 -13.22
CA GLU A 292 15.98 13.36 -12.91
C GLU A 292 16.33 14.22 -14.13
N SER A 293 16.59 13.61 -15.30
CA SER A 293 16.92 14.34 -16.54
C SER A 293 15.77 15.23 -17.06
N GLY A 294 14.52 14.91 -16.69
CA GLY A 294 13.37 15.77 -16.99
C GLY A 294 13.26 16.99 -16.06
N ALA A 295 13.99 17.04 -14.94
CA ALA A 295 13.96 18.18 -14.02
C ALA A 295 14.88 19.32 -14.45
N THR A 296 16.03 19.00 -15.05
CA THR A 296 17.05 19.98 -15.44
C THR A 296 16.68 20.82 -16.68
N GLN A 297 15.71 20.38 -17.49
CA GLN A 297 15.30 21.13 -18.69
C GLN A 297 14.27 22.24 -18.42
N ASN A 298 13.64 22.28 -17.23
CA ASN A 298 12.68 23.33 -16.88
C ASN A 298 13.33 24.57 -16.24
N SER A 299 14.65 24.57 -16.05
CA SER A 299 15.39 25.65 -15.39
C SER A 299 16.07 26.61 -16.37
N SER A 300 16.01 26.37 -17.69
CA SER A 300 16.83 27.08 -18.68
C SER A 300 16.08 28.10 -19.55
N PHE A 301 14.90 28.58 -19.16
CA PHE A 301 14.20 29.66 -19.86
C PHE A 301 13.73 30.73 -18.88
N ALA A 302 14.68 31.51 -18.39
CA ALA A 302 14.47 32.86 -17.90
C ALA A 302 15.75 33.66 -18.21
N VAL A 303 15.76 34.31 -19.36
CA VAL A 303 16.65 35.44 -19.69
C VAL A 303 15.74 36.63 -19.92
#